data_AF-A0A645C1J5-F1
#
_entry.id   AF-A0A645C1J5-F1
#
_cell.length_a   1.000
_cell.length_b   1.000
_cell.length_c   1.000
_cell.angle_alpha   90.00
_cell.angle_beta   90.00
_cell.angle_gamma   90.00
#
_symmetry.space_group_name_H-M   'P 1'
#
loop_
_entity.id
_entity.type
_entity.pdbx_description
1 polymer ?
#
loop_
_entity_poly.entity_id
_entity_poly.type
_entity_poly.pdbx_seq_one_letter_code
_entity_poly.pdbx_strand_id
1 'polypeptide(L)'
;MKKTRFVIIGLGAALLCAVLLFGAFAPHSTDMINASGGQIDIDITNAEIGYVSEYIEISQSSVVVKNDNKTVEIGVHNLYSSSEANVSIEITNTGVLPIKFIWIRQDVDNVVDMESEKDVDVNLLKDLNIQYDLLRLTNDMYEQKESQTISVSEGSMRTLEGSEVIIQQGESIRLDVKIMVKSDSGTNIENKSFVFSITPFFTQAF
;
A
#
# COMPACT_ATOMS: atom_id res chain seq x y z
N MET A 1 -17.16 34.87 -57.90
CA MET A 1 -16.11 34.23 -57.08
C MET A 1 -15.68 35.16 -55.95
N LYS A 2 -16.05 34.86 -54.70
CA LYS A 2 -15.40 35.35 -53.47
C LYS A 2 -15.49 34.22 -52.41
N LYS A 3 -14.35 33.93 -51.77
CA LYS A 3 -14.09 32.76 -50.91
C LYS A 3 -14.78 32.89 -49.54
N THR A 4 -15.47 31.83 -49.12
CA THR A 4 -16.04 31.66 -47.79
C THR A 4 -14.95 31.22 -46.80
N ARG A 5 -14.83 31.88 -45.66
CA ARG A 5 -14.05 31.41 -44.50
C ARG A 5 -15.04 31.15 -43.36
N PHE A 6 -15.25 29.90 -43.00
CA PHE A 6 -15.96 29.50 -41.78
C PHE A 6 -14.94 29.12 -40.72
N VAL A 7 -15.05 29.78 -39.57
CA VAL A 7 -14.30 29.49 -38.34
C VAL A 7 -15.20 28.64 -37.47
N ILE A 8 -14.78 27.42 -37.13
CA ILE A 8 -15.45 26.54 -36.18
C ILE A 8 -14.82 26.80 -34.81
N ILE A 9 -15.59 27.38 -33.89
CA ILE A 9 -15.27 27.45 -32.45
C ILE A 9 -16.42 26.75 -31.73
N GLY A 10 -16.12 25.70 -30.97
CA GLY A 10 -17.13 25.00 -30.18
C GLY A 10 -16.71 23.60 -29.71
N LEU A 11 -15.48 23.44 -29.21
CA LEU A 11 -14.97 22.19 -28.63
C LEU A 11 -15.51 21.92 -27.20
N GLY A 12 -16.76 22.32 -26.91
CA GLY A 12 -17.36 22.26 -25.56
C GLY A 12 -18.52 21.28 -25.43
N ALA A 13 -19.32 21.09 -26.47
CA ALA A 13 -20.55 20.29 -26.37
C ALA A 13 -20.33 18.78 -26.55
N ALA A 14 -19.32 18.37 -27.32
CA ALA A 14 -19.05 16.95 -27.57
C ALA A 14 -18.43 16.22 -26.36
N LEU A 15 -17.69 16.93 -25.49
CA LEU A 15 -17.07 16.34 -24.31
C LEU A 15 -18.08 16.08 -23.18
N LEU A 16 -19.16 16.85 -23.10
CA LEU A 16 -20.16 16.72 -22.04
C LEU A 16 -21.08 15.50 -22.25
N CYS A 17 -21.36 15.12 -23.50
CA CYS A 17 -22.18 13.94 -23.80
C CYS A 17 -21.47 12.61 -23.54
N ALA A 18 -20.13 12.57 -23.62
CA ALA A 18 -19.38 11.35 -23.31
C ALA A 18 -19.44 11.02 -21.81
N VAL A 19 -19.35 12.02 -20.92
CA VAL A 19 -19.37 11.80 -19.46
C VAL A 19 -20.72 11.26 -18.98
N LEU A 20 -21.83 11.71 -19.58
CA LEU A 20 -23.18 11.28 -19.17
C LEU A 20 -23.55 9.87 -19.67
N LEU A 21 -22.98 9.40 -20.78
CA LEU A 21 -23.28 8.07 -21.32
C LEU A 21 -22.43 6.95 -20.71
N PHE A 22 -21.22 7.23 -20.24
CA PHE A 22 -20.39 6.24 -19.54
C PHE A 22 -20.71 6.09 -18.05
N GLY A 23 -21.41 7.06 -17.44
CA GLY A 23 -21.83 6.96 -16.03
C GLY A 23 -23.06 6.09 -15.77
N ALA A 24 -23.81 5.70 -16.81
CA ALA A 24 -25.08 4.98 -16.64
C ALA A 24 -24.98 3.46 -16.82
N PHE A 25 -23.83 2.92 -17.25
CA PHE A 25 -23.66 1.49 -17.56
C PHE A 25 -22.36 0.86 -17.03
N ALA A 26 -21.60 1.54 -16.18
CA ALA A 26 -20.51 0.90 -15.44
C ALA A 26 -21.09 0.28 -14.15
N PRO A 27 -20.93 -1.03 -13.91
CA PRO A 27 -21.32 -1.64 -12.65
C PRO A 27 -20.59 -0.92 -11.52
N HIS A 28 -21.21 -0.85 -10.34
CA HIS A 28 -20.67 -0.25 -9.12
C HIS A 28 -19.39 -0.98 -8.66
N SER A 29 -18.27 -0.84 -9.39
CA SER A 29 -16.92 -0.87 -8.83
C SER A 29 -16.61 0.57 -8.45
N THR A 30 -16.55 0.85 -7.15
CA THR A 30 -15.81 2.00 -6.64
C THR A 30 -14.32 1.78 -6.93
N ASP A 31 -13.95 1.85 -8.20
CA ASP A 31 -12.58 2.08 -8.62
C ASP A 31 -12.28 3.53 -8.25
N MET A 32 -11.80 3.72 -7.02
CA MET A 32 -11.03 4.89 -6.70
C MET A 32 -9.82 4.90 -7.62
N ILE A 33 -9.97 5.71 -8.67
CA ILE A 33 -8.91 6.15 -9.55
C ILE A 33 -7.72 6.50 -8.68
N ASN A 34 -6.65 5.72 -8.84
CA ASN A 34 -5.31 6.07 -8.41
C ASN A 34 -5.11 7.56 -8.73
N ALA A 35 -4.66 8.38 -7.77
CA ALA A 35 -4.37 9.79 -8.01
C ALA A 35 -3.14 9.98 -8.94
N SER A 36 -3.00 9.16 -9.98
CA SER A 36 -2.04 9.35 -11.07
C SER A 36 -2.49 10.40 -12.10
N GLY A 37 -3.49 11.24 -11.78
CA GLY A 37 -3.88 12.42 -12.57
C GLY A 37 -3.45 13.77 -11.99
N GLY A 38 -2.99 13.79 -10.73
CA GLY A 38 -2.41 14.95 -10.06
C GLY A 38 -1.30 14.45 -9.16
N GLN A 39 -0.06 14.64 -9.60
CA GLN A 39 1.16 14.10 -8.99
C GLN A 39 1.27 14.59 -7.54
N ILE A 40 0.87 13.75 -6.57
CA ILE A 40 1.16 14.02 -5.17
C ILE A 40 2.63 13.62 -4.96
N ASP A 41 3.47 14.61 -4.70
CA ASP A 41 4.91 14.43 -4.53
C ASP A 41 5.20 13.81 -3.16
N ILE A 42 5.22 12.48 -3.12
CA ILE A 42 5.67 11.70 -1.96
C ILE A 42 6.86 10.83 -2.37
N ASP A 43 7.80 10.64 -1.45
CA ASP A 43 8.88 9.68 -1.60
C ASP A 43 8.92 8.73 -0.41
N ILE A 44 9.12 7.45 -0.69
CA ILE A 44 9.47 6.47 0.33
C ILE A 44 10.98 6.62 0.55
N THR A 45 11.33 7.34 1.63
CA THR A 45 12.71 7.74 1.90
C THR A 45 13.51 6.65 2.57
N ASN A 46 12.83 5.73 3.26
CA ASN A 46 13.47 4.60 3.92
C ASN A 46 12.53 3.40 4.01
N ALA A 47 13.10 2.20 3.95
CA ALA A 47 12.41 0.95 4.23
C ALA A 47 13.41 -0.01 4.89
N GLU A 48 13.30 -0.18 6.20
CA GLU A 48 14.26 -0.92 7.02
C GLU A 48 13.61 -2.14 7.69
N ILE A 49 14.35 -3.23 7.73
CA ILE A 49 13.96 -4.42 8.48
C ILE A 49 14.35 -4.19 9.93
N GLY A 50 13.37 -4.30 10.83
CA GLY A 50 13.55 -4.20 12.26
C GLY A 50 13.86 -5.55 12.88
N TYR A 51 13.17 -5.87 13.98
CA TYR A 51 13.28 -7.17 14.63
C TYR A 51 12.76 -8.30 13.72
N VAL A 52 13.52 -9.39 13.67
CA VAL A 52 13.15 -10.65 13.01
C VAL A 52 13.44 -11.76 14.00
N SER A 53 12.42 -12.55 14.32
CA SER A 53 12.58 -13.72 15.19
C SER A 53 13.51 -14.77 14.56
N GLU A 54 14.19 -15.59 15.38
CA GLU A 54 15.28 -16.50 14.98
C GLU A 54 14.98 -17.45 13.81
N TYR A 55 13.69 -17.66 13.51
CA TYR A 55 13.25 -18.65 12.54
C TYR A 55 12.67 -18.04 11.26
N ILE A 56 12.48 -16.71 11.19
CA ILE A 56 12.05 -16.03 9.96
C ILE A 56 13.26 -15.53 9.21
N GLU A 57 13.27 -15.70 7.89
CA GLU A 57 14.20 -15.01 7.02
C GLU A 57 13.49 -13.84 6.31
N ILE A 58 13.82 -12.61 6.73
CA ILE A 58 13.62 -11.41 5.91
C ILE A 58 14.99 -10.84 5.61
N SER A 59 15.37 -10.87 4.34
CA SER A 59 16.61 -10.23 3.88
C SER A 59 16.32 -8.83 3.36
N GLN A 60 17.30 -7.92 3.40
CA GLN A 60 17.13 -6.55 2.86
C GLN A 60 16.73 -6.55 1.38
N SER A 61 17.14 -7.54 0.60
CA SER A 61 16.70 -7.75 -0.79
C SER A 61 15.21 -8.12 -0.94
N SER A 62 14.54 -8.45 0.16
CA SER A 62 13.12 -8.80 0.19
C SER A 62 12.22 -7.59 0.40
N VAL A 63 12.78 -6.41 0.71
CA VAL A 63 12.03 -5.16 0.79
C VAL A 63 12.34 -4.32 -0.44
N VAL A 64 11.37 -4.16 -1.34
CA VAL A 64 11.55 -3.45 -2.62
C VAL A 64 10.65 -2.23 -2.66
N VAL A 65 11.26 -1.05 -2.74
CA VAL A 65 10.56 0.22 -2.91
C VAL A 65 10.32 0.48 -4.40
N LYS A 66 9.05 0.50 -4.81
CA LYS A 66 8.60 0.86 -6.16
C LYS A 66 8.07 2.28 -6.17
N ASN A 67 8.97 3.25 -6.25
CA ASN A 67 8.64 4.69 -6.21
C ASN A 67 7.74 5.17 -7.36
N ASP A 68 7.68 4.46 -8.49
CA ASP A 68 6.77 4.81 -9.60
C ASP A 68 5.30 4.62 -9.21
N ASN A 69 5.02 3.56 -8.43
CA ASN A 69 3.67 3.23 -7.96
C ASN A 69 3.45 3.57 -6.48
N LYS A 70 4.48 4.12 -5.82
CA LYS A 70 4.52 4.39 -4.37
C LYS A 70 4.14 3.16 -3.56
N THR A 71 4.69 2.00 -3.94
CA THR A 71 4.42 0.72 -3.30
C THR A 71 5.70 0.18 -2.66
N VAL A 72 5.58 -0.49 -1.52
CA VAL A 72 6.66 -1.29 -0.91
C VAL A 72 6.26 -2.75 -0.98
N GLU A 73 7.11 -3.58 -1.57
CA GLU A 73 6.99 -5.03 -1.52
C GLU A 73 7.79 -5.56 -0.34
N ILE A 74 7.21 -6.49 0.42
CA ILE A 74 7.84 -7.16 1.55
C ILE A 74 7.73 -8.66 1.31
N GLY A 75 8.85 -9.29 1.00
CA GLY A 75 9.03 -10.73 0.96
C GLY A 75 9.43 -11.26 2.33
N VAL A 76 8.76 -12.31 2.78
CA VAL A 76 9.06 -13.01 4.03
C VAL A 76 9.19 -14.49 3.73
N HIS A 77 10.24 -15.10 4.27
CA HIS A 77 10.59 -16.48 4.01
C HIS A 77 10.69 -17.28 5.31
N ASN A 78 10.38 -18.57 5.17
CA ASN A 78 10.56 -19.57 6.22
C ASN A 78 9.84 -19.21 7.54
N LEU A 79 8.52 -19.01 7.48
CA LEU A 79 7.73 -18.63 8.65
C LEU A 79 7.48 -19.83 9.59
N TYR A 80 7.62 -19.62 10.90
CA TYR A 80 7.29 -20.64 11.93
C TYR A 80 6.18 -20.15 12.86
N SER A 81 5.49 -21.05 13.55
CA SER A 81 4.50 -20.66 14.55
C SER A 81 5.09 -19.70 15.59
N SER A 82 4.32 -18.68 15.98
CA SER A 82 4.71 -17.63 16.94
C SER A 82 5.89 -16.76 16.51
N SER A 83 6.26 -16.80 15.23
CA SER A 83 7.32 -15.97 14.69
C SER A 83 6.82 -14.58 14.31
N GLU A 84 7.71 -13.58 14.40
CA GLU A 84 7.39 -12.20 14.06
C GLU A 84 8.53 -11.49 13.32
N ALA A 85 8.14 -10.56 12.45
CA ALA A 85 9.03 -9.82 11.58
C ALA A 85 8.50 -8.40 11.39
N ASN A 86 9.38 -7.41 11.49
CA ASN A 86 9.01 -6.00 11.42
C ASN A 86 9.72 -5.30 10.26
N VAL A 87 8.98 -4.45 9.54
CA VAL A 87 9.51 -3.55 8.52
C VAL A 87 9.01 -2.14 8.79
N SER A 88 9.91 -1.17 8.88
CA SER A 88 9.60 0.24 9.06
C SER A 88 9.75 0.97 7.73
N ILE A 89 8.68 1.64 7.29
CA ILE A 89 8.62 2.39 6.03
C ILE A 89 8.47 3.87 6.36
N GLU A 90 9.41 4.71 5.93
CA GLU A 90 9.33 6.15 6.07
C GLU A 90 8.83 6.79 4.77
N ILE A 91 7.78 7.60 4.90
CA ILE A 91 7.13 8.28 3.77
C ILE A 91 7.20 9.78 4.01
N THR A 92 7.82 10.50 3.09
CA THR A 92 8.05 11.94 3.18
C THR A 92 7.25 12.69 2.12
N ASN A 93 6.60 13.79 2.52
CA ASN A 93 5.99 14.72 1.57
C ASN A 93 7.08 15.60 0.94
N THR A 94 7.40 15.37 -0.32
CA THR A 94 8.38 16.16 -1.08
C THR A 94 7.74 17.31 -1.85
N GLY A 95 6.41 17.36 -1.88
CA GLY A 95 5.61 18.42 -2.49
C GLY A 95 5.55 19.70 -1.68
N VAL A 96 5.05 20.75 -2.33
CA VAL A 96 4.87 22.08 -1.71
C VAL A 96 3.57 22.22 -0.95
N LEU A 97 2.58 21.35 -1.21
CA LEU A 97 1.28 21.42 -0.56
C LEU A 97 1.15 20.34 0.53
N PRO A 98 0.42 20.60 1.63
CA PRO A 98 0.21 19.60 2.67
C PRO A 98 -0.65 18.44 2.17
N ILE A 99 -0.33 17.21 2.57
CA ILE A 99 -1.10 16.02 2.17
C ILE A 99 -1.75 15.37 3.38
N LYS A 100 -2.85 14.67 3.18
CA LYS A 100 -3.55 13.89 4.21
C LYS A 100 -3.45 12.41 3.86
N PHE A 101 -2.94 11.61 4.79
CA PHE A 101 -3.00 10.14 4.70
C PHE A 101 -4.46 9.68 4.83
N ILE A 102 -4.87 8.66 4.07
CA ILE A 102 -6.26 8.19 4.06
C ILE A 102 -6.38 6.72 4.52
N TRP A 103 -5.54 5.84 3.97
CA TRP A 103 -5.48 4.40 4.28
C TRP A 103 -4.29 3.76 3.56
N ILE A 104 -4.03 2.48 3.81
CA ILE A 104 -3.14 1.65 2.99
C ILE A 104 -3.90 0.49 2.35
N ARG A 105 -3.50 0.14 1.12
CA ARG A 105 -3.86 -1.12 0.49
C ARG A 105 -2.77 -2.14 0.77
N GLN A 106 -3.17 -3.34 1.16
CA GLN A 106 -2.31 -4.51 1.21
C GLN A 106 -2.81 -5.53 0.18
N ASP A 107 -1.90 -5.97 -0.67
CA ASP A 107 -2.10 -7.04 -1.64
C ASP A 107 -1.17 -8.22 -1.30
N VAL A 108 -1.63 -9.45 -1.54
CA VAL A 108 -0.79 -10.65 -1.47
C VAL A 108 -0.40 -11.00 -2.90
N ASP A 109 0.87 -10.79 -3.25
CA ASP A 109 1.34 -10.96 -4.62
C ASP A 109 1.68 -12.40 -4.94
N ASN A 110 2.28 -13.11 -3.98
CA ASN A 110 2.68 -14.50 -4.18
C ASN A 110 2.78 -15.27 -2.86
N VAL A 111 2.46 -16.57 -2.93
CA VAL A 111 2.65 -17.56 -1.86
C VAL A 111 3.28 -18.80 -2.48
N VAL A 112 4.54 -19.08 -2.14
CA VAL A 112 5.33 -20.15 -2.79
C VAL A 112 5.91 -21.10 -1.75
N ASP A 113 5.86 -22.39 -2.06
CA ASP A 113 6.57 -23.42 -1.32
C ASP A 113 8.02 -23.46 -1.81
N MET A 114 8.98 -23.18 -0.91
CA MET A 114 10.37 -23.03 -1.30
C MET A 114 11.07 -24.37 -1.58
N GLU A 115 10.51 -25.51 -1.17
CA GLU A 115 11.07 -26.83 -1.47
C GLU A 115 10.68 -27.30 -2.88
N SER A 116 9.45 -27.00 -3.28
CA SER A 116 8.86 -27.46 -4.54
C SER A 116 8.77 -26.39 -5.62
N GLU A 117 9.04 -25.13 -5.28
CA GLU A 117 8.91 -23.92 -6.10
C GLU A 117 7.51 -23.79 -6.75
N LYS A 118 6.47 -24.18 -6.02
CA LYS A 118 5.08 -24.16 -6.49
C LYS A 118 4.22 -23.29 -5.62
N ASP A 119 3.19 -22.71 -6.24
CA ASP A 119 2.14 -21.99 -5.55
C ASP A 119 1.43 -22.90 -4.55
N VAL A 120 1.11 -22.35 -3.38
CA VAL A 120 0.58 -23.08 -2.23
C VAL A 120 -0.88 -22.71 -1.96
N ASP A 121 -1.55 -23.52 -1.16
CA ASP A 121 -2.91 -23.23 -0.71
C ASP A 121 -2.99 -21.89 0.05
N VAL A 122 -3.80 -20.98 -0.47
CA VAL A 122 -4.12 -19.66 0.10
C VAL A 122 -4.76 -19.74 1.49
N ASN A 123 -5.23 -20.91 1.93
CA ASN A 123 -5.67 -21.12 3.32
C ASN A 123 -4.59 -20.83 4.36
N LEU A 124 -3.29 -20.93 4.00
CA LEU A 124 -2.18 -20.61 4.90
C LEU A 124 -2.14 -19.11 5.28
N LEU A 125 -2.76 -18.23 4.50
CA LEU A 125 -2.85 -16.81 4.84
C LEU A 125 -3.65 -16.59 6.14
N LYS A 126 -4.56 -17.51 6.49
CA LYS A 126 -5.32 -17.45 7.74
C LYS A 126 -4.45 -17.59 8.98
N ASP A 127 -3.25 -18.12 8.83
CA ASP A 127 -2.26 -18.30 9.89
C ASP A 127 -1.43 -17.02 10.13
N LEU A 128 -1.63 -16.00 9.28
CA LEU A 128 -0.92 -14.73 9.36
C LEU A 128 -1.83 -13.60 9.84
N ASN A 129 -1.26 -12.77 10.71
CA ASN A 129 -1.78 -11.45 11.02
C ASN A 129 -0.71 -10.41 10.65
N ILE A 130 -1.15 -9.27 10.14
CA ILE A 130 -0.27 -8.11 9.95
C ILE A 130 -0.82 -6.97 10.80
N GLN A 131 0.03 -6.44 11.67
CA GLN A 131 -0.22 -5.21 12.41
C GLN A 131 0.45 -4.06 11.68
N TYR A 132 -0.31 -2.97 11.53
CA TYR A 132 0.17 -1.73 10.96
C TYR A 132 0.07 -0.66 12.02
N ASP A 133 1.19 -0.01 12.32
CA ASP A 133 1.26 1.13 13.21
C ASP A 133 1.65 2.37 12.38
N LEU A 134 0.79 3.39 12.40
CA LEU A 134 1.05 4.67 11.76
C LEU A 134 1.62 5.63 12.79
N LEU A 135 2.84 6.10 12.58
CA LEU A 135 3.53 7.02 13.47
C LEU A 135 3.84 8.34 12.76
N ARG A 136 3.76 9.43 13.51
CA ARG A 136 4.19 10.76 13.05
C ARG A 136 5.41 11.20 13.83
N LEU A 137 6.44 11.69 13.14
CA LEU A 137 7.58 12.31 13.78
C LEU A 137 7.18 13.70 14.31
N THR A 138 7.27 13.91 15.63
CA THR A 138 6.97 15.19 16.28
C THR A 138 8.04 15.45 17.34
N ASN A 139 8.77 16.57 17.25
CA ASN A 139 9.87 16.91 18.17
C ASN A 139 10.89 15.77 18.37
N ASP A 140 11.37 15.19 17.26
CA ASP A 140 12.33 14.08 17.24
C ASP A 140 11.85 12.77 17.90
N MET A 141 10.56 12.66 18.23
CA MET A 141 9.95 11.43 18.74
C MET A 141 8.80 10.98 17.86
N TYR A 142 8.70 9.67 17.66
CA TYR A 142 7.59 9.06 16.96
C TYR A 142 6.39 8.92 17.88
N GLU A 143 5.28 9.55 17.50
CA GLU A 143 3.99 9.41 18.18
C GLU A 143 3.07 8.51 17.35
N GLN A 144 2.60 7.42 17.94
CA GLN A 144 1.64 6.54 17.31
C GLN A 144 0.29 7.25 17.14
N LYS A 145 -0.21 7.28 15.91
CA LYS A 145 -1.48 7.93 15.53
C LYS A 145 -2.60 6.93 15.34
N GLU A 146 -2.31 5.79 14.73
CA GLU A 146 -3.26 4.72 14.51
C GLU A 146 -2.54 3.37 14.61
N SER A 147 -3.25 2.32 15.02
CA SER A 147 -2.74 0.95 15.04
C SER A 147 -3.87 -0.01 14.71
N GLN A 148 -3.63 -0.87 13.72
CA GLN A 148 -4.62 -1.85 13.29
C GLN A 148 -3.97 -3.18 12.94
N THR A 149 -4.48 -4.24 13.55
CA THR A 149 -4.12 -5.62 13.23
C THR A 149 -5.20 -6.26 12.39
N ILE A 150 -4.82 -6.81 11.24
CA ILE A 150 -5.71 -7.53 10.32
C ILE A 150 -5.23 -8.97 10.14
N SER A 151 -6.18 -9.90 9.97
CA SER A 151 -5.86 -11.24 9.47
C SER A 151 -5.68 -11.18 7.96
N VAL A 152 -4.64 -11.83 7.45
CA VAL A 152 -4.33 -11.79 6.03
C VAL A 152 -5.36 -12.61 5.23
N SER A 153 -5.73 -12.10 4.07
CA SER A 153 -6.61 -12.78 3.12
C SER A 153 -6.03 -12.68 1.72
N GLU A 154 -6.49 -13.55 0.82
CA GLU A 154 -6.09 -13.55 -0.59
C GLU A 154 -6.51 -12.27 -1.32
N GLY A 155 -7.64 -11.68 -0.92
CA GLY A 155 -8.14 -10.45 -1.50
C GLY A 155 -7.36 -9.23 -1.04
N SER A 156 -7.33 -8.20 -1.89
CA SER A 156 -6.83 -6.87 -1.53
C SER A 156 -7.55 -6.33 -0.30
N MET A 157 -6.79 -5.88 0.69
CA MET A 157 -7.30 -5.38 1.96
C MET A 157 -7.02 -3.90 2.12
N ARG A 158 -7.96 -3.18 2.74
CA ARG A 158 -7.76 -1.80 3.19
C ARG A 158 -7.65 -1.78 4.71
N THR A 159 -6.71 -0.98 5.21
CA THR A 159 -6.47 -0.83 6.66
C THR A 159 -5.98 0.59 6.94
N LEU A 160 -6.01 0.98 8.22
CA LEU A 160 -5.78 2.35 8.70
C LEU A 160 -6.73 3.36 8.05
N GLU A 161 -7.98 2.96 7.81
CA GLU A 161 -8.98 3.86 7.23
C GLU A 161 -9.36 4.95 8.23
N GLY A 162 -9.40 6.20 7.76
CA GLY A 162 -9.86 7.34 8.54
C GLY A 162 -8.79 7.98 9.43
N SER A 163 -7.52 7.57 9.34
CA SER A 163 -6.44 8.26 10.04
C SER A 163 -6.28 9.69 9.51
N GLU A 164 -6.56 10.70 10.33
CA GLU A 164 -6.51 12.10 9.88
C GLU A 164 -5.12 12.73 9.98
N VAL A 165 -4.10 12.02 9.49
CA VAL A 165 -2.71 12.50 9.58
C VAL A 165 -2.41 13.44 8.41
N ILE A 166 -2.19 14.71 8.73
CA ILE A 166 -1.73 15.74 7.78
C ILE A 166 -0.20 15.83 7.84
N ILE A 167 0.44 15.83 6.68
CA ILE A 167 1.89 15.83 6.48
C ILE A 167 2.26 17.10 5.71
N GLN A 168 2.99 18.01 6.35
CA GLN A 168 3.47 19.24 5.72
C GLN A 168 4.64 18.97 4.76
N GLN A 169 5.01 19.96 3.95
CA GLN A 169 6.20 19.88 3.09
C GLN A 169 7.45 19.52 3.92
N GLY A 170 8.16 18.48 3.50
CA GLY A 170 9.38 17.99 4.14
C GLY A 170 9.16 17.22 5.44
N GLU A 171 7.91 17.06 5.90
CA GLU A 171 7.59 16.19 7.02
C GLU A 171 7.45 14.74 6.56
N SER A 172 7.73 13.83 7.50
CA SER A 172 7.64 12.38 7.29
C SER A 172 6.69 11.73 8.28
N ILE A 173 6.05 10.66 7.81
CA ILE A 173 5.39 9.67 8.66
C ILE A 173 6.17 8.36 8.57
N ARG A 174 5.99 7.51 9.57
CA ARG A 174 6.50 6.14 9.57
C ARG A 174 5.33 5.17 9.63
N LEU A 175 5.37 4.17 8.78
CA LEU A 175 4.48 3.03 8.80
C LEU A 175 5.29 1.82 9.25
N ASP A 176 5.03 1.34 10.46
CA ASP A 176 5.63 0.10 10.95
C ASP A 176 4.69 -1.07 10.62
N VAL A 177 5.23 -2.07 9.94
CA VAL A 177 4.53 -3.25 9.46
C VAL A 177 5.07 -4.46 10.21
N LYS A 178 4.25 -5.05 11.07
CA LYS A 178 4.59 -6.23 11.87
C LYS A 178 3.82 -7.45 11.37
N ILE A 179 4.54 -8.38 10.76
CA ILE A 179 4.03 -9.64 10.25
C ILE A 179 4.17 -10.68 11.36
N MET A 180 3.08 -11.35 11.71
CA MET A 180 3.01 -12.30 12.82
C MET A 180 2.36 -13.60 12.36
N VAL A 181 2.99 -14.71 12.73
CA VAL A 181 2.40 -16.04 12.58
C VAL A 181 1.64 -16.39 13.85
N LYS A 182 0.38 -16.81 13.73
CA LYS A 182 -0.45 -17.21 14.87
C LYS A 182 0.19 -18.39 15.60
N SER A 183 0.04 -18.44 16.92
CA SER A 183 0.66 -19.47 17.75
C SER A 183 0.07 -20.88 17.54
N ASP A 184 -1.16 -20.96 17.05
CA ASP A 184 -1.87 -22.21 16.73
C ASP A 184 -1.69 -22.66 15.27
N SER A 185 -0.85 -21.94 14.50
CA SER A 185 -0.51 -22.32 13.12
C SER A 185 0.19 -23.66 13.09
N GLY A 186 -0.22 -24.52 12.16
CA GLY A 186 0.43 -25.81 11.94
C GLY A 186 1.78 -25.67 11.24
N THR A 187 2.50 -26.77 11.09
CA THR A 187 3.81 -26.82 10.38
C THR A 187 3.70 -26.54 8.87
N ASN A 188 2.48 -26.36 8.34
CA ASN A 188 2.27 -26.14 6.90
C ASN A 188 2.75 -24.77 6.42
N ILE A 189 2.95 -23.82 7.33
CA ILE A 189 3.49 -22.49 7.03
C ILE A 189 5.03 -22.48 6.93
N GLU A 190 5.69 -23.54 7.40
CA GLU A 190 7.15 -23.71 7.32
C GLU A 190 7.59 -23.87 5.86
N ASN A 191 8.81 -23.38 5.57
CA ASN A 191 9.41 -23.37 4.23
C ASN A 191 8.55 -22.66 3.16
N LYS A 192 7.64 -21.78 3.56
CA LYS A 192 6.85 -20.95 2.64
C LYS A 192 7.42 -19.55 2.52
N SER A 193 7.21 -18.95 1.35
CA SER A 193 7.51 -17.57 1.05
C SER A 193 6.23 -16.81 0.77
N PHE A 194 6.08 -15.64 1.38
CA PHE A 194 4.97 -14.73 1.20
C PHE A 194 5.50 -13.40 0.69
N VAL A 195 4.87 -12.83 -0.33
CA VAL A 195 5.18 -11.49 -0.82
C VAL A 195 3.95 -10.61 -0.66
N PHE A 196 4.11 -9.50 0.06
CA PHE A 196 3.07 -8.51 0.32
C PHE A 196 3.41 -7.20 -0.39
N SER A 197 2.43 -6.63 -1.09
CA SER A 197 2.51 -5.27 -1.62
C SER A 197 1.74 -4.32 -0.73
N ILE A 198 2.39 -3.25 -0.27
CA ILE A 198 1.79 -2.23 0.58
C ILE A 198 1.81 -0.90 -0.16
N THR A 199 0.63 -0.34 -0.40
CA THR A 199 0.46 0.93 -1.12
C THR A 199 -0.30 1.93 -0.25
N PRO A 200 0.36 2.96 0.30
CA PRO A 200 -0.30 4.03 1.02
C PRO A 200 -1.07 4.98 0.08
N PHE A 201 -2.21 5.48 0.53
CA PHE A 201 -3.07 6.41 -0.20
C PHE A 201 -3.16 7.75 0.50
N PHE A 202 -3.01 8.82 -0.30
CA PHE A 202 -3.02 10.20 0.17
C PHE A 202 -4.00 11.04 -0.64
N THR A 203 -4.45 12.15 -0.04
CA THR A 203 -5.16 13.21 -0.74
C THR A 203 -4.55 14.57 -0.41
N GLN A 204 -4.89 15.58 -1.20
CA GLN A 204 -4.49 16.95 -0.92
C GLN A 204 -5.25 17.47 0.31
N ALA A 205 -4.53 17.98 1.31
CA ALA A 205 -5.15 18.61 2.48
C ALA A 205 -5.40 20.09 2.15
N PHE A 206 -6.64 20.44 1.83
CA PHE A 206 -7.10 21.81 1.59
C PHE A 206 -7.70 22.44 2.86
#